data_AF-A0A096HNX6-F1
#
_entry.id   AF-A0A096HNX6-F1
#
_cell.length_a   1.000
_cell.length_b   1.000
_cell.length_c   1.000
_cell.angle_alpha   90.00
_cell.angle_beta   90.00
_cell.angle_gamma   90.00
#
_symmetry.space_group_name_H-M   'P 1'
#
loop_
_entity.id
_entity.type
_entity.pdbx_description
1 polymer ?
#
loop_
_entity_poly.entity_id
_entity_poly.type
_entity_poly.pdbx_seq_one_letter_code
_entity_poly.pdbx_strand_id
1 'polypeptide(L)'
;MSTKRLPIEPDTRLQWFGAVDAGKQLELFAEIDGKDHSLITVVASDLDESLWLEFEAGHHLVRVPLSRVREMLEVAPGNVHSEAWYEKNLYSKQEDI
;
A
#
# COMPACT_ATOMS: atom_id res chain seq x y z
N MET A 1 27.76 -1.59 -3.91
CA MET A 1 27.24 -0.22 -4.15
C MET A 1 25.72 -0.30 -4.11
N SER A 2 25.08 0.28 -3.10
CA SER A 2 23.61 0.33 -3.04
C SER A 2 23.15 1.49 -3.91
N THR A 3 22.58 1.22 -5.08
CA THR A 3 21.89 2.23 -5.89
C THR A 3 20.69 2.73 -5.10
N LYS A 4 20.70 4.02 -4.75
CA LYS A 4 19.57 4.67 -4.09
C LYS A 4 18.36 4.58 -5.01
N ARG A 5 17.36 3.78 -4.63
CA ARG A 5 16.08 3.72 -5.35
C ARG A 5 15.31 4.98 -5.01
N LEU A 6 14.84 5.70 -6.03
CA LEU A 6 13.94 6.84 -5.87
C LEU A 6 12.49 6.33 -5.94
N PRO A 7 11.56 6.91 -5.17
CA PRO A 7 10.15 6.60 -5.31
C PRO A 7 9.64 7.04 -6.69
N ILE A 8 8.70 6.28 -7.23
CA ILE A 8 7.92 6.65 -8.42
C ILE A 8 6.44 6.72 -8.05
N GLU A 9 5.68 7.54 -8.75
CA GLU A 9 4.25 7.78 -8.52
C GLU A 9 3.48 7.48 -9.81
N PRO A 10 3.28 6.19 -10.16
CA PRO A 10 2.60 5.84 -11.40
C PRO A 10 1.09 6.05 -11.29
N ASP A 11 0.44 6.21 -12.43
CA ASP A 11 -1.02 6.16 -12.49
C ASP A 11 -1.50 4.76 -12.11
N THR A 12 -2.53 4.72 -11.26
CA THR A 12 -3.07 3.46 -10.74
C THR A 12 -4.52 3.25 -11.12
N ARG A 13 -4.92 1.98 -11.23
CA ARG A 13 -6.29 1.56 -11.54
C ARG A 13 -6.66 0.30 -10.77
N LEU A 14 -7.95 0.15 -10.50
CA LEU A 14 -8.51 -1.07 -9.93
C LEU A 14 -8.90 -2.04 -11.05
N GLN A 15 -8.56 -3.31 -10.88
CA GLN A 15 -8.93 -4.37 -11.81
C GLN A 15 -9.46 -5.58 -11.05
N TRP A 16 -10.64 -6.05 -11.46
CA TRP A 16 -11.17 -7.32 -10.99
C TRP A 16 -10.52 -8.46 -11.78
N PHE A 17 -10.11 -9.50 -11.07
CA PHE A 17 -9.58 -10.71 -11.67
C PHE A 17 -10.29 -11.94 -11.09
N GLY A 18 -10.32 -13.02 -11.86
CA GLY A 18 -11.06 -14.23 -11.53
C GLY A 18 -12.55 -14.18 -11.91
N ALA A 19 -13.07 -15.34 -12.28
CA ALA A 19 -14.51 -15.54 -12.52
C ALA A 19 -15.21 -15.89 -11.19
N VAL A 20 -16.56 -15.77 -11.14
CA VAL A 20 -17.34 -16.00 -9.91
C VAL A 20 -17.12 -17.40 -9.34
N ASP A 21 -16.93 -18.39 -10.22
CA ASP A 21 -16.68 -19.80 -9.91
C ASP A 21 -15.23 -20.12 -9.54
N ALA A 22 -14.30 -19.20 -9.79
CA ALA A 22 -12.86 -19.37 -9.53
C ALA A 22 -12.34 -18.54 -8.34
N GLY A 23 -13.25 -17.84 -7.64
CA GLY A 23 -12.89 -16.83 -6.65
C GLY A 23 -12.57 -15.49 -7.32
N LYS A 24 -13.19 -14.42 -6.81
CA LYS A 24 -12.92 -13.05 -7.29
C LYS A 24 -11.86 -12.40 -6.44
N GLN A 25 -10.91 -11.75 -7.11
CA GLN A 25 -9.91 -10.89 -6.47
C GLN A 25 -9.96 -9.47 -7.05
N LEU A 26 -9.50 -8.52 -6.26
CA LEU A 26 -9.41 -7.12 -6.65
C LEU A 26 -7.97 -6.65 -6.56
N GLU A 27 -7.43 -6.16 -7.67
CA GLU A 27 -6.03 -5.79 -7.78
C GLU A 27 -5.88 -4.28 -7.99
N LEU A 28 -4.87 -3.69 -7.35
CA LEU A 28 -4.36 -2.37 -7.71
C LEU A 28 -3.21 -2.56 -8.70
N PHE A 29 -3.38 -1.99 -9.88
CA PHE A 29 -2.43 -2.08 -10.97
C PHE A 29 -1.85 -0.73 -11.32
N ALA A 30 -0.63 -0.75 -11.88
CA ALA A 30 0.00 0.39 -12.51
C ALA A 30 0.75 -0.03 -13.78
N GLU A 31 0.81 0.88 -14.76
CA GLU A 31 1.75 0.75 -15.86
C GLU A 31 3.08 1.37 -15.43
N ILE A 32 4.16 0.57 -15.44
CA ILE A 32 5.52 1.00 -15.10
C ILE A 32 6.44 0.51 -16.20
N ASP A 33 7.16 1.45 -16.83
CA ASP A 33 8.04 1.19 -17.98
C ASP A 33 7.34 0.47 -19.14
N GLY A 34 6.09 0.87 -19.45
CA GLY A 34 5.30 0.31 -20.55
C GLY A 34 4.78 -1.10 -20.30
N LYS A 35 4.79 -1.56 -19.05
CA LYS A 35 4.30 -2.88 -18.64
C LYS A 35 3.31 -2.74 -17.51
N ASP A 36 2.24 -3.52 -17.56
CA ASP A 36 1.30 -3.64 -16.47
C ASP A 36 1.91 -4.46 -15.32
N HIS A 37 1.83 -3.93 -14.11
CA HIS A 37 2.23 -4.61 -12.88
C HIS A 37 1.06 -4.62 -11.89
N SER A 38 0.77 -5.80 -11.34
CA SER A 38 -0.06 -5.89 -10.14
C SER A 38 0.78 -5.47 -8.95
N LEU A 39 0.31 -4.47 -8.20
CA LEU A 39 1.04 -3.91 -7.07
C LEU A 39 0.66 -4.62 -5.78
N ILE A 40 -0.64 -4.75 -5.53
CA ILE A 40 -1.24 -5.40 -4.36
C ILE A 40 -2.59 -6.02 -4.77
N THR A 41 -2.96 -7.12 -4.11
CA THR A 41 -4.19 -7.87 -4.40
C THR A 41 -5.02 -8.05 -3.14
N VAL A 42 -6.33 -7.86 -3.23
CA VAL A 42 -7.28 -8.25 -2.18
C VAL A 42 -7.87 -9.60 -2.56
N VAL A 43 -7.71 -10.57 -1.66
CA VAL A 43 -8.21 -11.95 -1.81
C VAL A 43 -9.12 -12.31 -0.64
N ALA A 44 -10.03 -13.26 -0.87
CA ALA A 44 -10.80 -13.92 0.18
C ALA A 44 -10.11 -15.24 0.59
N SER A 45 -10.25 -15.61 1.85
CA SER A 45 -9.79 -16.89 2.39
C SER A 45 -10.82 -17.98 2.09
N ASP A 46 -10.37 -19.10 1.49
CA ASP A 46 -11.24 -20.26 1.20
C ASP A 46 -11.81 -20.93 2.47
N LEU A 47 -11.28 -20.62 3.65
CA LEU A 47 -11.70 -21.23 4.92
C LEU A 47 -12.89 -20.52 5.57
N ASP A 48 -12.90 -19.20 5.51
CA ASP A 48 -13.79 -18.36 6.33
C ASP A 48 -14.25 -17.07 5.63
N GLU A 49 -13.93 -16.89 4.35
CA GLU A 49 -14.24 -15.70 3.55
C GLU A 49 -13.66 -14.40 4.12
N SER A 50 -12.71 -14.47 5.05
CA SER A 50 -12.00 -13.28 5.55
C SER A 50 -11.18 -12.64 4.43
N LEU A 51 -11.15 -11.31 4.39
CA LEU A 51 -10.44 -10.56 3.34
C LEU A 51 -9.00 -10.23 3.77
N TRP A 52 -8.07 -10.44 2.85
CA TRP A 52 -6.64 -10.23 3.04
C TRP A 52 -6.09 -9.34 1.95
N LEU A 53 -5.15 -8.47 2.30
CA LEU A 53 -4.28 -7.81 1.34
C LEU A 53 -3.03 -8.67 1.16
N GLU A 54 -2.76 -9.05 -0.07
CA GLU A 54 -1.62 -9.84 -0.53
C GLU A 54 -0.66 -8.96 -1.33
N PHE A 55 0.64 -9.08 -1.05
CA PHE A 55 1.70 -8.33 -1.75
C PHE A 55 3.07 -9.01 -1.60
N GLU A 56 4.00 -8.69 -2.49
CA GLU A 56 5.38 -9.19 -2.42
C GLU A 56 6.24 -8.36 -1.46
N ALA A 57 6.95 -9.05 -0.56
CA ALA A 57 7.95 -8.45 0.33
C ALA A 57 9.24 -9.29 0.31
N GLY A 58 10.24 -8.81 -0.44
CA GLY A 58 11.48 -9.55 -0.65
C GLY A 58 11.25 -10.79 -1.51
N HIS A 59 11.40 -11.98 -0.92
CA HIS A 59 11.15 -13.27 -1.58
C HIS A 59 9.87 -13.95 -1.08
N HIS A 60 9.02 -13.21 -0.36
CA HIS A 60 7.81 -13.75 0.25
C HIS A 60 6.57 -13.08 -0.33
N LEU A 61 5.55 -13.89 -0.56
CA LEU A 61 4.18 -13.43 -0.74
C LEU A 61 3.55 -13.30 0.65
N VAL A 62 3.22 -12.08 1.06
CA VAL A 62 2.74 -11.76 2.40
C VAL A 62 1.26 -11.45 2.35
N ARG A 63 0.49 -11.98 3.31
CA ARG A 63 -0.91 -11.63 3.53
C ARG A 63 -1.10 -10.93 4.87
N VAL A 64 -1.81 -9.82 4.86
CA VAL A 64 -2.24 -9.11 6.07
C VAL A 64 -3.76 -8.94 6.09
N PRO A 65 -4.41 -8.98 7.26
CA PRO A 65 -5.87 -8.81 7.32
C PRO A 65 -6.27 -7.44 6.77
N LEU A 66 -7.26 -7.40 5.89
CA LEU A 66 -7.70 -6.14 5.27
C LEU A 66 -8.22 -5.15 6.33
N SER A 67 -8.77 -5.65 7.45
CA SER A 67 -9.19 -4.83 8.59
C SER A 67 -8.05 -4.02 9.21
N ARG A 68 -6.84 -4.59 9.31
CA ARG A 68 -5.65 -3.89 9.83
C ARG A 68 -5.14 -2.83 8.87
N VAL A 69 -5.25 -3.08 7.56
CA VAL A 69 -4.92 -2.07 6.54
C VAL A 69 -5.89 -0.89 6.64
N ARG A 70 -7.19 -1.13 6.82
CA ARG A 70 -8.19 -0.06 7.02
C ARG A 70 -7.88 0.79 8.24
N GLU A 71 -7.61 0.16 9.39
CA GLU A 71 -7.21 0.85 10.62
C GLU A 71 -5.95 1.71 10.39
N MET A 72 -4.94 1.18 9.69
CA MET A 72 -3.73 1.93 9.34
C MET A 72 -4.07 3.17 8.50
N LEU A 73 -4.93 3.04 7.49
CA LEU A 73 -5.33 4.15 6.61
C LEU A 73 -6.15 5.22 7.33
N GLU A 74 -6.91 4.84 8.36
CA GLU A 74 -7.67 5.78 9.20
C GLU A 74 -6.74 6.60 10.11
N VAL A 75 -5.72 5.96 10.68
CA VAL A 75 -4.80 6.61 11.62
C VAL A 75 -3.73 7.46 10.92
N ALA A 76 -3.30 7.05 9.71
CA ALA A 76 -2.17 7.68 9.02
C ALA A 76 -2.30 9.20 8.77
N PRO A 77 -3.43 9.75 8.28
CA PRO A 77 -3.54 11.17 7.95
C PRO A 77 -3.28 12.13 9.13
N GLY A 78 -3.55 11.67 10.36
CA GLY A 78 -3.34 12.47 11.58
C GLY A 78 -1.95 12.32 12.21
N ASN A 79 -1.16 11.33 11.80
CA ASN A 79 0.05 10.94 12.52
C ASN A 79 1.29 10.80 11.62
N VAL A 80 1.10 10.61 10.31
CA VAL A 80 2.19 10.42 9.36
C VAL A 80 2.48 11.75 8.67
N HIS A 81 3.66 12.30 8.98
CA HIS A 81 4.16 13.53 8.38
C HIS A 81 5.57 13.32 7.84
N SER A 82 5.94 14.09 6.81
CA SER A 82 7.30 14.09 6.29
C SER A 82 8.27 14.75 7.28
N GLU A 83 9.56 14.46 7.15
CA GLU A 83 10.62 15.10 7.94
C GLU A 83 10.54 16.63 7.85
N ALA A 84 10.39 17.17 6.62
CA ALA A 84 10.22 18.61 6.38
C ALA A 84 8.99 19.22 7.09
N TRP A 85 7.91 18.44 7.25
CA TRP A 85 6.76 18.91 8.01
C TRP A 85 7.11 19.07 9.49
N TYR A 86 7.85 18.13 10.08
CA TYR A 86 8.26 18.23 11.49
C TYR A 86 9.23 19.38 11.73
N GLU A 87 10.22 19.56 10.85
CA GLU A 87 11.12 20.72 10.84
C GLU A 87 10.33 22.03 10.90
N LYS A 88 9.32 22.16 10.03
CA LYS A 88 8.49 23.36 9.93
C LYS A 88 7.52 23.56 11.09
N ASN A 89 6.99 22.50 11.71
CA ASN A 89 5.86 22.61 12.65
C ASN A 89 6.24 22.42 14.13
N LEU A 90 7.40 21.81 14.42
CA LEU A 90 7.89 21.57 15.79
C LEU A 90 9.13 22.40 16.14
N TYR A 91 10.13 22.48 15.27
CA TYR A 91 11.40 23.14 15.59
C TYR A 91 11.35 24.66 15.42
N SER A 92 10.54 25.16 14.48
CA SER A 92 10.26 26.61 14.33
C SER A 92 9.54 27.23 15.52
N LYS A 93 8.94 26.42 16.42
CA LYS A 93 8.26 26.89 17.64
C LYS A 93 9.17 26.92 18.87
N GLN A 94 10.39 26.35 18.81
CA GLN A 94 11.32 26.32 19.94
C GLN A 94 12.31 27.50 19.97
N GLU A 95 12.39 28.31 18.90
CA GLU A 95 13.28 29.48 18.86
C GLU A 95 12.67 30.77 19.47
N ASP A 96 11.42 30.72 19.95
CA ASP A 96 10.71 31.85 20.58
C ASP A 96 10.60 31.74 22.13
N ILE A 97 11.55 31.08 22.81
CA ILE A 97 11.64 31.06 24.29
C ILE A 97 13.01 31.54 24.77
#